data_AF-R7TGX6-F1
#
_entry.id   AF-R7TGX6-F1
#
_cell.length_a   1.000
_cell.length_b   1.000
_cell.length_c   1.000
_cell.angle_alpha   90.00
_cell.angle_beta   90.00
_cell.angle_gamma   90.00
#
_symmetry.space_group_name_H-M   'P 1'
#
loop_
_entity.id
_entity.type
_entity.pdbx_description
1 polymer ?
#
loop_
_entity_poly.entity_id
_entity_poly.type
_entity_poly.pdbx_seq_one_letter_code
_entity_poly.pdbx_strand_id
1 'polypeptide(L)'
;MVFQKKVYLCCPAHLNRKFGFPVMVLLPFVILLYLMVHSGYVKNRMVQVRNAVMHTEAIAEALKTVEGSAVISVPAEANAEALKTVEGSAVISVPAEANAEKIPKQNFTFTSYSQAVSSQADGESKVVFLAFADMGGFPMAMNFYLTSIQKYDIRNVLFVSSSEEFCSRFRAIRVACFVYMNESAHDKTSVYLSKDFINKMNIRTYMILEALQLGYHVIHSDVDVVFFRDPTERILDLCHFKDTKKVCDVAALWDSGAHNAGFLFIRNSSASISMYKKMEHTAKTTNIDDQKALNGAMRSLKKELRITSLPGAEFQSGLQFFDNSHRQFAGDHPCTNCIVMHNNWIVSMEAKVYRFKEMHMWLYDQDEYYNSTRRRYLAYQNPTYFGNDSTTLAAERRSLITALAIGRILNRTVILPKFVCAKKAQQCTILQHYLLRIFDQSFGSSYREHTFLLNELVPLTVRNSSRLTYALRNTTEAIPSSSEKIIRYNGSQEIKQEMIEEWFGNVTSYVLEFHSLYNVPRIVLKNATADEEFKGKCDKAFVKAKLHQF
;
A
#
# COMPACT_ATOMS: atom_id res chain seq x y z
N MET A 1 -56.69 -37.66 7.43
CA MET A 1 -57.26 -38.65 8.38
C MET A 1 -56.86 -40.03 7.88
N VAL A 2 -56.27 -40.89 8.74
CA VAL A 2 -56.15 -42.37 8.59
C VAL A 2 -55.38 -42.90 7.34
N PHE A 3 -54.21 -43.56 7.43
CA PHE A 3 -53.87 -44.91 7.96
C PHE A 3 -54.48 -46.06 7.12
N GLN A 4 -53.96 -47.29 6.99
CA GLN A 4 -52.66 -47.99 7.25
C GLN A 4 -52.71 -49.30 6.38
N LYS A 5 -51.83 -50.34 6.37
CA LYS A 5 -50.67 -50.81 7.18
C LYS A 5 -49.89 -51.86 6.35
N LYS A 6 -48.54 -51.96 6.47
CA LYS A 6 -47.71 -53.21 6.51
C LYS A 6 -46.21 -52.92 6.22
N VAL A 7 -45.21 -53.65 6.75
CA VAL A 7 -44.86 -54.02 8.15
C VAL A 7 -43.40 -54.58 8.14
N TYR A 8 -42.75 -54.62 9.31
CA TYR A 8 -41.29 -54.76 9.54
C TYR A 8 -40.65 -56.18 9.47
N LEU A 9 -39.31 -56.20 9.69
CA LEU A 9 -38.41 -57.25 10.26
C LEU A 9 -37.59 -58.11 9.26
N CYS A 10 -36.32 -58.49 9.52
CA CYS A 10 -35.22 -57.86 10.31
C CYS A 10 -33.86 -58.61 10.15
N CYS A 11 -32.73 -57.87 10.03
CA CYS A 11 -31.34 -58.25 10.45
C CYS A 11 -30.63 -59.48 9.81
N PRO A 12 -29.30 -59.71 10.01
CA PRO A 12 -28.21 -58.79 10.45
C PRO A 12 -26.85 -58.88 9.66
N ALA A 13 -26.13 -57.74 9.65
CA ALA A 13 -24.68 -57.55 9.88
C ALA A 13 -23.53 -58.11 8.97
N HIS A 14 -22.41 -57.36 9.04
CA HIS A 14 -21.00 -57.65 8.68
C HIS A 14 -20.57 -57.99 7.24
N LEU A 15 -19.77 -57.08 6.66
CA LEU A 15 -18.64 -57.46 5.79
C LEU A 15 -17.44 -56.54 6.01
N ASN A 16 -16.24 -57.11 6.16
CA ASN A 16 -14.97 -56.38 6.20
C ASN A 16 -14.52 -55.98 4.79
N ARG A 17 -13.93 -54.79 4.62
CA ARG A 17 -12.94 -54.55 3.55
C ARG A 17 -11.99 -53.40 3.87
N LYS A 18 -10.68 -53.71 3.89
CA LYS A 18 -9.60 -52.71 3.89
C LYS A 18 -9.52 -52.07 2.50
N PHE A 19 -9.24 -50.77 2.44
CA PHE A 19 -8.74 -50.10 1.22
C PHE A 19 -7.34 -49.55 1.49
N GLY A 20 -6.37 -49.95 0.67
CA GLY A 20 -5.05 -49.35 0.65
C GLY A 20 -5.01 -48.17 -0.31
N PHE A 21 -4.36 -47.08 0.09
CA PHE A 21 -4.10 -45.95 -0.81
C PHE A 21 -2.97 -46.29 -1.81
N PRO A 22 -3.11 -45.97 -3.11
CA PRO A 22 -2.06 -46.20 -4.09
C PRO A 22 -0.94 -45.16 -3.97
N VAL A 23 0.30 -45.62 -3.90
CA VAL A 23 1.51 -44.80 -3.67
C VAL A 23 1.83 -43.84 -4.83
N MET A 24 1.23 -44.03 -6.02
CA MET A 24 1.56 -43.28 -7.25
C MET A 24 1.24 -41.77 -7.23
N VAL A 25 0.43 -41.26 -6.31
CA VAL A 25 0.04 -39.83 -6.29
C VAL A 25 1.11 -38.94 -5.64
N LEU A 26 1.97 -39.48 -4.78
CA LEU A 26 2.97 -38.69 -4.05
C LEU A 26 4.22 -38.38 -4.87
N LEU A 27 4.63 -39.27 -5.76
CA LEU A 27 5.89 -39.14 -6.52
C LEU A 27 5.94 -37.86 -7.38
N PRO A 28 4.91 -37.49 -8.16
CA PRO A 28 4.92 -36.25 -8.95
C PRO A 28 5.02 -34.99 -8.09
N PHE A 29 4.37 -34.97 -6.92
CA PHE A 29 4.39 -33.84 -6.00
C PHE A 29 5.76 -33.66 -5.34
N VAL A 30 6.41 -34.76 -4.94
CA VAL A 30 7.78 -34.73 -4.40
C VAL A 30 8.79 -34.31 -5.47
N ILE A 31 8.65 -34.77 -6.71
CA ILE A 31 9.49 -34.35 -7.83
C ILE A 31 9.29 -32.84 -8.13
N LEU A 32 8.05 -32.35 -8.12
CA LEU A 32 7.76 -30.92 -8.33
C LEU A 32 8.38 -30.04 -7.24
N LEU A 33 8.26 -30.44 -5.96
CA LEU A 33 8.91 -29.77 -4.83
C LEU A 33 10.44 -29.81 -4.92
N TYR A 34 11.02 -30.97 -5.26
CA TYR A 34 12.46 -31.11 -5.46
C TYR A 34 12.97 -30.21 -6.58
N LEU A 35 12.26 -30.13 -7.70
CA LEU A 35 12.56 -29.23 -8.81
C LEU A 35 12.38 -27.75 -8.43
N MET A 36 11.38 -27.35 -7.65
CA MET A 36 11.25 -25.97 -7.15
C MET A 36 12.38 -25.56 -6.20
N VAL A 37 12.94 -26.51 -5.44
CA VAL A 37 14.12 -26.29 -4.58
C VAL A 37 15.42 -26.25 -5.40
N HIS A 38 15.62 -27.19 -6.34
CA HIS A 38 16.87 -27.31 -7.10
C HIS A 38 16.98 -26.37 -8.32
N SER A 39 15.86 -25.92 -8.90
CA SER A 39 15.85 -24.84 -9.92
C SER A 39 16.19 -23.47 -9.35
N GLY A 40 16.43 -23.38 -8.03
CA GLY A 40 16.74 -22.12 -7.36
C GLY A 40 15.54 -21.19 -7.19
N TYR A 41 14.31 -21.57 -7.55
CA TYR A 41 13.12 -20.69 -7.47
C TYR A 41 12.91 -20.12 -6.06
N VAL A 42 12.98 -20.98 -5.03
CA VAL A 42 12.92 -20.57 -3.60
C VAL A 42 14.11 -19.69 -3.20
N LYS A 43 15.30 -19.97 -3.75
CA LYS A 43 16.54 -19.22 -3.48
C LYS A 43 16.49 -17.82 -4.10
N ASN A 44 15.99 -17.69 -5.33
CA ASN A 44 15.76 -16.42 -6.00
C ASN A 44 14.70 -15.58 -5.29
N ARG A 45 13.61 -16.17 -4.78
CA ARG A 45 12.64 -15.44 -3.95
C ARG A 45 13.29 -14.88 -2.68
N MET A 46 14.01 -15.71 -1.92
CA MET A 46 14.71 -15.24 -0.72
C MET A 46 15.82 -14.23 -1.02
N VAL A 47 16.52 -14.34 -2.16
CA VAL A 47 17.50 -13.32 -2.61
C VAL A 47 16.79 -12.03 -3.02
N GLN A 48 15.66 -12.07 -3.73
CA GLN A 48 14.88 -10.86 -4.06
C GLN A 48 14.36 -10.15 -2.81
N VAL A 49 13.82 -10.89 -1.84
CA VAL A 49 13.33 -10.32 -0.57
C VAL A 49 14.50 -9.77 0.26
N ARG A 50 15.62 -10.50 0.36
CA ARG A 50 16.82 -10.01 1.06
C ARG A 50 17.40 -8.78 0.39
N ASN A 51 17.46 -8.75 -0.95
CA ASN A 51 17.93 -7.59 -1.69
C ASN A 51 16.97 -6.39 -1.49
N ALA A 52 15.66 -6.61 -1.51
CA ALA A 52 14.67 -5.56 -1.22
C ALA A 52 14.85 -4.98 0.19
N VAL A 53 15.03 -5.81 1.22
CA VAL A 53 15.27 -5.38 2.61
C VAL A 53 16.60 -4.65 2.78
N MET A 54 17.71 -5.24 2.29
CA MET A 54 19.03 -4.58 2.33
C MET A 54 19.02 -3.24 1.55
N HIS A 55 18.21 -3.14 0.49
CA HIS A 55 18.11 -1.92 -0.31
C HIS A 55 17.13 -0.90 0.29
N THR A 56 16.07 -1.29 1.02
CA THR A 56 15.28 -0.33 1.82
C THR A 56 16.05 0.19 3.01
N GLU A 57 16.90 -0.62 3.65
CA GLU A 57 17.86 -0.14 4.66
C GLU A 57 18.85 0.88 4.07
N ALA A 58 19.45 0.59 2.91
CA ALA A 58 20.34 1.53 2.21
C ALA A 58 19.62 2.81 1.73
N ILE A 59 18.36 2.70 1.29
CA ILE A 59 17.50 3.85 0.94
C ILE A 59 17.20 4.69 2.18
N ALA A 60 16.82 4.08 3.30
CA ALA A 60 16.54 4.78 4.54
C ALA A 60 17.76 5.56 5.05
N GLU A 61 18.97 4.98 4.96
CA GLU A 61 20.20 5.67 5.36
C GLU A 61 20.55 6.83 4.41
N ALA A 62 20.40 6.64 3.09
CA ALA A 62 20.56 7.72 2.13
C ALA A 62 19.58 8.89 2.39
N LEU A 63 18.32 8.59 2.70
CA LEU A 63 17.30 9.61 3.01
C LEU A 63 17.62 10.39 4.30
N LYS A 64 18.07 9.73 5.38
CA LYS A 64 18.50 10.40 6.62
C LYS A 64 19.62 11.41 6.39
N THR A 65 20.59 11.09 5.53
CA THR A 65 21.71 12.02 5.25
C THR A 65 21.29 13.28 4.50
N VAL A 66 20.23 13.20 3.69
CA VAL A 66 19.59 14.38 3.09
C VAL A 66 18.88 15.22 4.15
N GLU A 67 18.10 14.59 5.03
CA GLU A 67 17.37 15.28 6.10
C GLU A 67 18.30 15.97 7.11
N GLY A 68 19.40 15.32 7.49
CA GLY A 68 20.43 15.92 8.34
C GLY A 68 21.18 17.09 7.70
N SER A 69 21.14 17.21 6.38
CA SER A 69 21.80 18.28 5.61
C SER A 69 20.90 19.51 5.37
N ALA A 70 19.60 19.42 5.69
CA ALA A 70 18.62 20.48 5.44
C ALA A 70 18.51 21.53 6.58
N VAL A 71 19.23 21.35 7.70
CA VAL A 71 19.16 22.25 8.86
C VAL A 71 20.03 23.50 8.65
N ILE A 72 19.52 24.45 7.85
CA ILE A 72 20.09 25.80 7.80
C ILE A 72 19.80 26.51 9.12
N SER A 73 20.84 26.75 9.91
CA SER A 73 20.74 27.41 11.21
C SER A 73 20.42 28.91 11.08
N VAL A 74 19.26 29.33 11.59
CA VAL A 74 19.02 30.75 11.93
C VAL A 74 19.89 31.08 13.16
N PRO A 75 20.72 32.15 13.13
CA PRO A 75 21.56 32.49 14.27
C PRO A 75 20.74 33.08 15.41
N ALA A 76 20.86 32.50 16.61
CA ALA A 76 20.49 33.14 17.86
C ALA A 76 21.77 33.72 18.50
N GLU A 77 21.69 34.94 19.02
CA GLU A 77 22.87 35.65 19.54
C GLU A 77 23.29 35.19 20.94
N ALA A 78 24.60 35.20 21.17
CA ALA A 78 25.31 35.32 22.45
C ALA A 78 24.74 34.63 23.72
N ASN A 79 25.49 33.65 24.23
CA ASN A 79 26.35 33.91 25.39
C ASN A 79 27.49 32.87 25.51
N ALA A 80 28.45 33.14 26.41
CA ALA A 80 29.80 32.55 26.39
C ALA A 80 30.08 31.49 27.47
N GLU A 81 31.28 30.91 27.38
CA GLU A 81 31.94 29.98 28.33
C GLU A 81 31.31 28.57 28.46
N ALA A 82 32.06 27.46 28.53
CA ALA A 82 33.50 27.27 28.71
C ALA A 82 34.06 26.08 27.90
N LEU A 83 35.33 26.17 27.51
CA LEU A 83 36.07 25.10 26.82
C LEU A 83 36.74 24.14 27.82
N LYS A 84 36.51 22.82 27.72
CA LYS A 84 37.46 21.83 28.26
C LYS A 84 37.38 20.46 27.57
N THR A 85 38.56 20.06 27.10
CA THR A 85 38.96 18.82 26.40
C THR A 85 38.68 17.51 27.14
N VAL A 86 38.28 16.47 26.39
CA VAL A 86 38.83 15.10 26.50
C VAL A 86 38.90 14.50 25.08
N GLU A 87 40.03 13.85 24.73
CA GLU A 87 40.23 13.14 23.46
C GLU A 87 39.81 11.66 23.57
N GLY A 88 39.41 11.02 22.45
CA GLY A 88 38.94 9.62 22.52
C GLY A 88 38.51 8.97 21.20
N SER A 89 39.31 9.05 20.14
CA SER A 89 39.00 8.36 18.87
C SER A 89 39.21 6.84 18.97
N ALA A 90 38.12 6.06 18.86
CA ALA A 90 38.16 4.62 18.66
C ALA A 90 37.88 4.28 17.18
N VAL A 91 38.93 4.16 16.36
CA VAL A 91 38.81 3.79 14.94
C VAL A 91 38.66 2.27 14.81
N ILE A 92 37.49 1.81 14.38
CA ILE A 92 37.29 0.41 13.96
C ILE A 92 37.49 0.33 12.45
N SER A 93 38.63 -0.20 12.04
CA SER A 93 38.94 -0.49 10.64
C SER A 93 38.29 -1.81 10.21
N VAL A 94 37.54 -1.77 9.11
CA VAL A 94 37.04 -2.98 8.42
C VAL A 94 37.84 -3.15 7.13
N PRO A 95 38.34 -4.35 6.79
CA PRO A 95 39.13 -4.56 5.58
C PRO A 95 38.36 -4.25 4.30
N ALA A 96 39.07 -3.73 3.30
CA ALA A 96 38.53 -3.49 1.97
C ALA A 96 38.61 -4.74 1.06
N GLU A 97 38.15 -4.57 -0.18
CA GLU A 97 38.34 -5.48 -1.33
C GLU A 97 37.50 -6.78 -1.37
N ALA A 98 36.26 -6.61 -1.81
CA ALA A 98 35.71 -7.48 -2.86
C ALA A 98 35.53 -6.65 -4.13
N ASN A 99 35.90 -7.19 -5.30
CA ASN A 99 35.88 -6.44 -6.57
C ASN A 99 34.45 -6.06 -6.98
N ALA A 100 34.10 -4.78 -6.77
CA ALA A 100 32.96 -4.17 -7.45
C ALA A 100 33.40 -3.72 -8.85
N GLU A 101 32.81 -4.31 -9.89
CA GLU A 101 32.95 -3.79 -11.26
C GLU A 101 32.52 -2.31 -11.30
N LYS A 102 33.23 -1.51 -12.10
CA LYS A 102 32.99 -0.06 -12.21
C LYS A 102 31.72 0.23 -13.03
N ILE A 103 30.56 -0.09 -12.47
CA ILE A 103 29.27 0.44 -12.93
C ILE A 103 29.39 1.98 -12.95
N PRO A 104 29.12 2.65 -14.10
CA PRO A 104 29.28 4.09 -14.20
C PRO A 104 28.45 4.83 -13.13
N LYS A 105 29.09 5.77 -12.42
CA LYS A 105 28.40 6.66 -11.47
C LYS A 105 27.57 7.68 -12.25
N GLN A 106 26.39 7.28 -12.73
CA GLN A 106 25.40 8.22 -13.28
C GLN A 106 25.01 9.22 -12.19
N ASN A 107 25.25 10.50 -12.47
CA ASN A 107 24.92 11.61 -11.60
C ASN A 107 23.69 12.30 -12.19
N PHE A 108 22.51 12.11 -11.59
CA PHE A 108 21.22 12.56 -12.14
C PHE A 108 20.98 14.06 -11.92
N THR A 109 21.89 14.89 -12.43
CA THR A 109 21.80 16.35 -12.42
C THR A 109 21.49 16.84 -13.82
N PHE A 110 20.26 17.33 -14.04
CA PHE A 110 19.79 17.83 -15.35
C PHE A 110 19.62 19.35 -15.32
N THR A 111 20.00 20.04 -16.39
CA THR A 111 19.85 21.49 -16.55
C THR A 111 18.56 21.90 -17.27
N SER A 112 17.83 20.95 -17.87
CA SER A 112 16.55 21.19 -18.54
C SER A 112 15.73 19.90 -18.61
N TYR A 113 14.40 20.04 -18.79
CA TYR A 113 13.51 18.89 -18.97
C TYR A 113 13.86 18.09 -20.24
N SER A 114 14.23 18.79 -21.32
CA SER A 114 14.73 18.17 -22.55
C SER A 114 15.96 17.28 -22.31
N GLN A 115 16.93 17.73 -21.51
CA GLN A 115 18.08 16.90 -21.13
C GLN A 115 17.65 15.72 -20.25
N ALA A 116 16.74 15.93 -19.30
CA ALA A 116 16.24 14.87 -18.42
C ALA A 116 15.53 13.76 -19.22
N VAL A 117 14.59 14.12 -20.10
CA VAL A 117 13.89 13.18 -20.97
C VAL A 117 14.86 12.48 -21.94
N SER A 118 15.75 13.23 -22.60
CA SER A 118 16.76 12.66 -23.51
C SER A 118 17.72 11.69 -22.81
N SER A 119 18.02 11.92 -21.53
CA SER A 119 18.85 11.03 -20.72
C SER A 119 18.14 9.75 -20.25
N GLN A 120 16.81 9.72 -20.22
CA GLN A 120 16.03 8.59 -19.70
C GLN A 120 15.22 7.86 -20.78
N ALA A 121 14.94 8.46 -21.94
CA ALA A 121 14.21 7.78 -23.01
C ALA A 121 15.01 6.59 -23.57
N ASP A 122 14.30 5.52 -23.92
CA ASP A 122 14.91 4.38 -24.60
C ASP A 122 15.52 4.77 -25.97
N GLY A 123 16.72 4.27 -26.26
CA GLY A 123 17.52 4.70 -27.41
C GLY A 123 17.00 4.25 -28.77
N GLU A 124 16.28 3.11 -28.83
CA GLU A 124 15.70 2.60 -30.08
C GLU A 124 14.27 3.10 -30.29
N SER A 125 13.39 2.89 -29.29
CA SER A 125 11.96 3.17 -29.39
C SER A 125 11.58 4.63 -29.04
N LYS A 126 12.49 5.39 -28.43
CA LYS A 126 12.23 6.74 -27.88
C LYS A 126 11.07 6.78 -26.88
N VAL A 127 10.80 5.66 -26.20
CA VAL A 127 9.79 5.59 -25.12
C VAL A 127 10.42 6.03 -23.81
N VAL A 128 9.79 7.00 -23.15
CA VAL A 128 10.10 7.43 -21.78
C VAL A 128 8.91 7.14 -20.85
N PHE A 129 9.19 6.61 -19.67
CA PHE A 129 8.23 6.48 -18.58
C PHE A 129 8.19 7.77 -17.77
N LEU A 130 7.01 8.39 -17.61
CA LEU A 130 6.84 9.63 -16.84
C LEU A 130 5.88 9.41 -15.66
N ALA A 131 6.36 9.68 -14.44
CA ALA A 131 5.54 9.65 -13.23
C ALA A 131 5.64 10.96 -12.46
N PHE A 132 4.51 11.56 -12.09
CA PHE A 132 4.48 12.81 -11.32
C PHE A 132 4.11 12.58 -9.85
N ALA A 133 4.87 13.19 -8.93
CA ALA A 133 4.49 13.28 -7.52
C ALA A 133 5.12 14.50 -6.83
N ASP A 134 4.47 14.99 -5.78
CA ASP A 134 5.01 16.00 -4.86
C ASP A 134 5.41 15.34 -3.52
N MET A 135 5.80 16.17 -2.53
CA MET A 135 6.16 15.67 -1.19
C MET A 135 5.01 14.97 -0.44
N GLY A 136 3.75 15.33 -0.69
CA GLY A 136 2.60 14.59 -0.15
C GLY A 136 2.43 13.22 -0.81
N GLY A 137 2.84 13.11 -2.08
CA GLY A 137 2.95 11.85 -2.80
C GLY A 137 4.22 11.02 -2.53
N PHE A 138 5.22 11.54 -1.81
CA PHE A 138 6.54 10.91 -1.70
C PHE A 138 6.53 9.45 -1.22
N PRO A 139 5.81 9.07 -0.13
CA PRO A 139 5.77 7.67 0.30
C PRO A 139 5.15 6.73 -0.75
N MET A 140 4.16 7.22 -1.50
CA MET A 140 3.50 6.48 -2.57
C MET A 140 4.42 6.35 -3.80
N ALA A 141 5.15 7.41 -4.15
CA ALA A 141 6.14 7.39 -5.23
C ALA A 141 7.31 6.45 -4.93
N MET A 142 7.80 6.41 -3.69
CA MET A 142 8.78 5.42 -3.24
C MET A 142 8.21 4.00 -3.29
N ASN A 143 6.94 3.81 -2.92
CA ASN A 143 6.30 2.51 -3.04
C ASN A 143 6.17 2.05 -4.50
N PHE A 144 5.79 2.94 -5.43
CA PHE A 144 5.78 2.66 -6.87
C PHE A 144 7.18 2.29 -7.39
N TYR A 145 8.21 3.04 -6.99
CA TYR A 145 9.59 2.72 -7.35
C TYR A 145 9.97 1.30 -6.91
N LEU A 146 9.77 0.94 -5.64
CA LEU A 146 10.12 -0.38 -5.10
C LEU A 146 9.28 -1.52 -5.69
N THR A 147 7.96 -1.34 -5.83
CA THR A 147 7.03 -2.39 -6.28
C THR A 147 7.05 -2.63 -7.78
N SER A 148 7.46 -1.63 -8.58
CA SER A 148 7.20 -1.60 -10.01
C SER A 148 8.45 -1.25 -10.82
N ILE A 149 9.09 -0.11 -10.57
CA ILE A 149 10.25 0.33 -11.37
C ILE A 149 11.50 -0.54 -11.10
N GLN A 150 11.94 -0.60 -9.85
CA GLN A 150 13.13 -1.33 -9.42
C GLN A 150 12.98 -2.84 -9.63
N LYS A 151 11.78 -3.37 -9.34
CA LYS A 151 11.47 -4.80 -9.38
C LYS A 151 11.56 -5.43 -10.76
N TYR A 152 11.31 -4.64 -11.82
CA TYR A 152 11.37 -5.10 -13.21
C TYR A 152 12.52 -4.45 -14.01
N ASP A 153 13.46 -3.76 -13.33
CA ASP A 153 14.61 -3.07 -13.94
C ASP A 153 14.20 -2.08 -15.06
N ILE A 154 13.12 -1.33 -14.83
CA ILE A 154 12.61 -0.33 -15.78
C ILE A 154 13.51 0.91 -15.69
N ARG A 155 14.50 0.99 -16.59
CA ARG A 155 15.52 2.06 -16.59
C ARG A 155 15.09 3.32 -17.32
N ASN A 156 14.12 3.24 -18.24
CA ASN A 156 13.77 4.36 -19.12
C ASN A 156 12.77 5.36 -18.48
N VAL A 157 12.95 5.65 -17.19
CA VAL A 157 11.99 6.34 -16.32
C VAL A 157 12.50 7.70 -15.84
N LEU A 158 11.64 8.71 -15.89
CA LEU A 158 11.86 10.00 -15.26
C LEU A 158 10.73 10.29 -14.28
N PHE A 159 11.07 10.41 -12.99
CA PHE A 159 10.17 11.00 -12.01
C PHE A 159 10.16 12.52 -12.20
N VAL A 160 8.99 13.13 -12.03
CA VAL A 160 8.79 14.56 -12.22
C VAL A 160 8.13 15.11 -10.97
N SER A 161 8.64 16.23 -10.44
CA SER A 161 8.13 16.81 -9.20
C SER A 161 7.97 18.33 -9.26
N SER A 162 7.14 18.83 -8.35
CA SER A 162 7.03 20.24 -7.98
C SER A 162 8.00 20.64 -6.86
N SER A 163 8.83 19.71 -6.36
CA SER A 163 9.72 19.93 -5.21
C SER A 163 11.15 19.47 -5.46
N GLU A 164 12.12 20.34 -5.17
CA GLU A 164 13.55 20.02 -5.17
C GLU A 164 13.93 19.08 -4.01
N GLU A 165 13.16 19.08 -2.91
CA GLU A 165 13.34 18.10 -1.82
C GLU A 165 12.95 16.68 -2.27
N PHE A 166 11.87 16.55 -3.03
CA PHE A 166 11.47 15.27 -3.61
C PHE A 166 12.57 14.75 -4.54
N CYS A 167 13.07 15.60 -5.44
CA CYS A 167 14.12 15.19 -6.35
C CYS A 167 15.49 15.04 -5.69
N SER A 168 15.84 15.73 -4.59
CA SER A 168 17.08 15.47 -3.85
C SER A 168 17.04 14.08 -3.20
N ARG A 169 15.92 13.73 -2.55
CA ARG A 169 15.65 12.40 -1.99
C ARG A 169 15.74 11.30 -3.06
N PHE A 170 15.14 11.49 -4.24
CA PHE A 170 15.22 10.53 -5.36
C PHE A 170 16.63 10.42 -5.96
N ARG A 171 17.35 11.53 -6.14
CA ARG A 171 18.73 11.52 -6.66
C ARG A 171 19.71 10.88 -5.69
N ALA A 172 19.52 11.03 -4.38
CA ALA A 172 20.34 10.37 -3.35
C ALA A 172 20.31 8.83 -3.45
N ILE A 173 19.16 8.27 -3.82
CA ILE A 173 18.99 6.82 -4.07
C ILE A 173 19.22 6.42 -5.54
N ARG A 174 19.77 7.33 -6.36
CA ARG A 174 20.07 7.15 -7.79
C ARG A 174 18.85 6.83 -8.67
N VAL A 175 17.74 7.53 -8.44
CA VAL A 175 16.59 7.53 -9.35
C VAL A 175 16.51 8.88 -10.06
N ALA A 176 16.32 8.86 -11.38
CA ALA A 176 16.21 10.07 -12.18
C ALA A 176 14.96 10.87 -11.81
N CYS A 177 15.16 12.12 -11.41
CA CYS A 177 14.08 13.04 -11.06
C CYS A 177 14.35 14.45 -11.62
N PHE A 178 13.31 15.12 -12.11
CA PHE A 178 13.36 16.50 -12.59
C PHE A 178 12.30 17.38 -11.91
N VAL A 179 12.69 18.59 -11.49
CA VAL A 179 11.77 19.59 -10.94
C VAL A 179 11.14 20.39 -12.07
N TYR A 180 9.87 20.13 -12.35
CA TYR A 180 9.14 20.75 -13.45
C TYR A 180 8.42 22.02 -12.97
N MET A 181 9.17 23.11 -12.93
CA MET A 181 8.67 24.47 -12.68
C MET A 181 9.38 25.49 -13.57
N ASN A 182 8.68 26.58 -13.88
CA ASN A 182 9.36 27.79 -14.35
C ASN A 182 10.24 28.35 -13.21
N GLU A 183 11.43 28.82 -13.58
CA GLU A 183 12.51 29.26 -12.69
C GLU A 183 12.10 30.33 -11.66
N SER A 184 10.99 31.06 -11.92
CA SER A 184 10.45 32.11 -11.05
C SER A 184 9.62 31.63 -9.84
N ALA A 185 9.32 30.33 -9.71
CA ALA A 185 8.32 29.83 -8.76
C ALA A 185 8.87 29.38 -7.39
N HIS A 186 10.19 29.53 -7.16
CA HIS A 186 10.94 28.68 -6.23
C HIS A 186 10.62 28.84 -4.73
N ASP A 187 10.05 29.96 -4.28
CA ASP A 187 10.02 30.29 -2.84
C ASP A 187 8.81 31.15 -2.40
N LYS A 188 7.60 30.82 -2.87
CA LYS A 188 6.36 31.49 -2.41
C LYS A 188 5.20 30.54 -2.15
N THR A 189 4.56 30.72 -0.99
CA THR A 189 3.29 30.11 -0.60
C THR A 189 2.21 30.49 -1.61
N SER A 190 1.94 29.59 -2.56
CA SER A 190 1.08 29.87 -3.71
C SER A 190 -0.37 30.01 -3.26
N VAL A 191 -0.85 31.26 -3.21
CA VAL A 191 -2.25 31.62 -2.96
C VAL A 191 -3.16 30.83 -3.90
N TYR A 192 -4.24 30.28 -3.34
CA TYR A 192 -5.26 29.54 -4.08
C TYR A 192 -5.74 30.34 -5.30
N LEU A 193 -5.75 29.71 -6.48
CA LEU A 193 -6.02 30.32 -7.80
C LEU A 193 -4.92 31.26 -8.38
N SER A 194 -3.70 31.34 -7.84
CA SER A 194 -2.59 32.01 -8.56
C SER A 194 -2.21 31.27 -9.85
N LYS A 195 -1.51 31.94 -10.78
CA LYS A 195 -0.95 31.26 -11.97
C LYS A 195 -0.03 30.10 -11.59
N ASP A 196 0.74 30.25 -10.51
CA ASP A 196 1.64 29.21 -10.00
C ASP A 196 0.88 28.05 -9.38
N PHE A 197 -0.26 28.31 -8.74
CA PHE A 197 -1.20 27.28 -8.28
C PHE A 197 -1.79 26.50 -9.47
N ILE A 198 -2.30 27.19 -10.50
CA ILE A 198 -2.84 26.56 -11.72
C ILE A 198 -1.76 25.77 -12.47
N ASN A 199 -0.50 26.25 -12.46
CA ASN A 199 0.63 25.53 -13.02
C ASN A 199 0.95 24.26 -12.23
N LYS A 200 1.05 24.33 -10.88
CA LYS A 200 1.24 23.16 -10.00
C LYS A 200 0.18 22.08 -10.22
N MET A 201 -1.09 22.48 -10.35
CA MET A 201 -2.21 21.56 -10.56
C MET A 201 -2.17 20.77 -11.89
N ASN A 202 -1.35 21.18 -12.87
CA ASN A 202 -1.41 20.65 -14.25
C ASN A 202 -0.06 20.18 -14.82
N ILE A 203 0.98 20.03 -13.99
CA ILE A 203 2.33 19.57 -14.39
C ILE A 203 2.26 18.30 -15.26
N ARG A 204 1.40 17.34 -14.89
CA ARG A 204 1.11 16.11 -15.66
C ARG A 204 0.81 16.37 -17.14
N THR A 205 -0.07 17.33 -17.43
CA THR A 205 -0.46 17.66 -18.81
C THR A 205 0.69 18.31 -19.56
N TYR A 206 1.45 19.18 -18.90
CA TYR A 206 2.53 19.95 -19.53
C TYR A 206 3.78 19.09 -19.81
N MET A 207 4.23 18.29 -18.83
CA MET A 207 5.40 17.42 -18.97
C MET A 207 5.23 16.39 -20.10
N ILE A 208 4.00 15.86 -20.27
CA ILE A 208 3.68 14.91 -21.33
C ILE A 208 3.61 15.62 -22.69
N LEU A 209 2.98 16.79 -22.76
CA LEU A 209 2.92 17.60 -23.98
C LEU A 209 4.32 17.98 -24.48
N GLU A 210 5.19 18.44 -23.58
CA GLU A 210 6.57 18.83 -23.92
C GLU A 210 7.40 17.62 -24.39
N ALA A 211 7.31 16.46 -23.70
CA ALA A 211 8.00 15.24 -24.13
C ALA A 211 7.57 14.78 -25.54
N LEU A 212 6.28 14.88 -25.87
CA LEU A 212 5.77 14.61 -27.22
C LEU A 212 6.32 15.64 -28.23
N GLN A 213 6.34 16.92 -27.89
CA GLN A 213 6.91 17.97 -28.76
C GLN A 213 8.42 17.82 -28.99
N LEU A 214 9.16 17.27 -28.01
CA LEU A 214 10.60 17.01 -28.07
C LEU A 214 10.98 15.77 -28.90
N GLY A 215 10.01 14.97 -29.35
CA GLY A 215 10.26 13.80 -30.20
C GLY A 215 10.04 12.43 -29.54
N TYR A 216 9.57 12.37 -28.29
CA TYR A 216 9.48 11.14 -27.51
C TYR A 216 8.08 10.57 -27.43
N HIS A 217 7.98 9.24 -27.26
CA HIS A 217 6.76 8.53 -26.91
C HIS A 217 6.70 8.40 -25.39
N VAL A 218 5.50 8.49 -24.81
CA VAL A 218 5.35 8.51 -23.34
C VAL A 218 4.54 7.31 -22.88
N ILE A 219 5.00 6.61 -21.84
CA ILE A 219 4.10 5.86 -20.95
C ILE A 219 3.98 6.66 -19.67
N HIS A 220 2.78 7.18 -19.37
CA HIS A 220 2.52 7.87 -18.12
C HIS A 220 1.94 6.91 -17.08
N SER A 221 2.46 7.00 -15.85
CA SER A 221 1.89 6.35 -14.67
C SER A 221 1.66 7.35 -13.54
N ASP A 222 0.52 7.21 -12.87
CA ASP A 222 0.31 7.66 -11.50
C ASP A 222 1.16 6.81 -10.54
N VAL A 223 1.39 7.32 -9.33
CA VAL A 223 2.22 6.63 -8.31
C VAL A 223 1.43 5.66 -7.44
N ASP A 224 0.09 5.69 -7.44
CA ASP A 224 -0.73 4.62 -6.84
C ASP A 224 -1.06 3.48 -7.82
N VAL A 225 -0.07 3.15 -8.65
CA VAL A 225 -0.08 2.04 -9.61
C VAL A 225 0.88 0.95 -9.13
N VAL A 226 0.57 -0.31 -9.44
CA VAL A 226 1.43 -1.47 -9.16
C VAL A 226 1.61 -2.31 -10.41
N PHE A 227 2.85 -2.60 -10.78
CA PHE A 227 3.19 -3.53 -11.85
C PHE A 227 3.33 -4.96 -11.33
N PHE A 228 2.82 -5.90 -12.13
CA PHE A 228 2.97 -7.35 -11.96
C PHE A 228 3.99 -7.92 -12.97
N ARG A 229 4.26 -7.19 -14.06
CA ARG A 229 5.29 -7.39 -15.08
C ARG A 229 5.64 -6.01 -15.67
N ASP A 230 6.76 -5.85 -16.36
CA ASP A 230 6.98 -4.66 -17.20
C ASP A 230 5.87 -4.58 -18.27
N PRO A 231 5.12 -3.46 -18.36
CA PRO A 231 4.07 -3.30 -19.35
C PRO A 231 4.57 -2.91 -20.75
N THR A 232 5.84 -2.51 -20.91
CA THR A 232 6.35 -1.81 -22.10
C THR A 232 6.16 -2.61 -23.39
N GLU A 233 6.71 -3.82 -23.48
CA GLU A 233 6.60 -4.65 -24.70
C GLU A 233 5.13 -4.90 -25.10
N ARG A 234 4.28 -5.20 -24.11
CA ARG A 234 2.87 -5.51 -24.35
C ARG A 234 2.07 -4.31 -24.83
N ILE A 235 2.34 -3.12 -24.28
CA ILE A 235 1.77 -1.87 -24.78
C ILE A 235 2.20 -1.62 -26.23
N LEU A 236 3.48 -1.81 -26.56
CA LEU A 236 3.99 -1.56 -27.91
C LEU A 236 3.47 -2.58 -28.94
N ASP A 237 3.25 -3.84 -28.55
CA ASP A 237 2.54 -4.86 -29.34
C ASP A 237 1.08 -4.46 -29.62
N LEU A 238 0.31 -4.15 -28.57
CA LEU A 238 -1.09 -3.70 -28.64
C LEU A 238 -1.26 -2.41 -29.46
N CYS A 239 -0.27 -1.53 -29.44
CA CYS A 239 -0.23 -0.30 -30.23
C CYS A 239 0.41 -0.45 -31.61
N HIS A 240 0.77 -1.67 -32.00
CA HIS A 240 1.41 -2.02 -33.27
C HIS A 240 2.60 -1.11 -33.58
N PHE A 241 3.50 -0.92 -32.61
CA PHE A 241 4.54 0.11 -32.68
C PHE A 241 5.47 -0.04 -33.89
N LYS A 242 5.76 -1.29 -34.28
CA LYS A 242 6.63 -1.65 -35.42
C LYS A 242 5.90 -1.67 -36.78
N ASP A 243 4.58 -1.46 -36.83
CA ASP A 243 3.79 -1.39 -38.07
C ASP A 243 3.51 0.09 -38.42
N THR A 244 3.99 0.57 -39.57
CA THR A 244 3.76 1.95 -40.02
C THR A 244 2.36 2.17 -40.63
N LYS A 245 1.64 1.09 -40.95
CA LYS A 245 0.28 1.12 -41.51
C LYS A 245 -0.79 1.02 -40.42
N LYS A 246 -0.46 0.43 -39.27
CA LYS A 246 -1.34 0.37 -38.08
C LYS A 246 -0.79 1.20 -36.95
N VAL A 247 -1.47 2.29 -36.62
CA VAL A 247 -1.02 3.23 -35.59
C VAL A 247 -2.09 3.35 -34.51
N CYS A 248 -1.76 3.00 -33.27
CA CYS A 248 -2.40 3.61 -32.10
C CYS A 248 -1.70 4.95 -31.83
N ASP A 249 -2.48 6.00 -31.61
CA ASP A 249 -2.00 7.30 -31.12
C ASP A 249 -1.98 7.31 -29.58
N VAL A 250 -2.97 6.68 -28.95
CA VAL A 250 -3.10 6.56 -27.48
C VAL A 250 -3.59 5.17 -27.11
N ALA A 251 -3.01 4.57 -26.06
CA ALA A 251 -3.59 3.40 -25.39
C ALA A 251 -3.72 3.63 -23.89
N ALA A 252 -4.95 3.62 -23.36
CA ALA A 252 -5.24 3.95 -21.97
C ALA A 252 -5.94 2.81 -21.23
N LEU A 253 -5.68 2.70 -19.93
CA LEU A 253 -6.38 1.80 -19.01
C LEU A 253 -7.87 2.18 -18.93
N TRP A 254 -8.75 1.21 -18.66
CA TRP A 254 -10.21 1.41 -18.76
C TRP A 254 -10.91 1.47 -17.39
N ASP A 255 -11.48 2.64 -17.10
CA ASP A 255 -12.28 2.94 -15.90
C ASP A 255 -13.78 2.82 -16.21
N SER A 256 -14.21 1.62 -16.63
CA SER A 256 -15.63 1.20 -16.67
C SER A 256 -16.62 2.22 -17.26
N GLY A 257 -16.22 2.94 -18.30
CA GLY A 257 -16.99 4.03 -18.92
C GLY A 257 -16.13 5.23 -19.35
N ALA A 258 -14.92 5.36 -18.81
CA ALA A 258 -13.94 6.36 -19.20
C ALA A 258 -12.54 5.75 -19.41
N HIS A 259 -11.70 6.44 -20.18
CA HIS A 259 -10.26 6.18 -20.21
C HIS A 259 -9.59 6.75 -18.95
N ASN A 260 -8.65 6.00 -18.37
CA ASN A 260 -7.88 6.40 -17.20
C ASN A 260 -6.76 7.39 -17.59
N ALA A 261 -6.58 8.44 -16.80
CA ALA A 261 -5.54 9.45 -17.04
C ALA A 261 -4.23 9.21 -16.28
N GLY A 262 -4.19 8.23 -15.37
CA GLY A 262 -3.02 7.84 -14.59
C GLY A 262 -2.36 6.53 -15.04
N PHE A 263 -2.82 5.89 -16.11
CA PHE A 263 -2.04 4.85 -16.78
C PHE A 263 -2.39 4.77 -18.26
N LEU A 264 -1.51 5.32 -19.10
CA LEU A 264 -1.69 5.35 -20.55
C LEU A 264 -0.36 5.54 -21.29
N PHE A 265 -0.29 4.95 -22.48
CA PHE A 265 0.71 5.23 -23.49
C PHE A 265 0.20 6.27 -24.48
N ILE A 266 1.08 7.20 -24.85
CA ILE A 266 0.86 8.24 -25.84
C ILE A 266 1.98 8.13 -26.88
N ARG A 267 1.63 7.72 -28.10
CA ARG A 267 2.55 7.75 -29.24
C ARG A 267 2.75 9.20 -29.64
N ASN A 268 3.99 9.61 -29.92
CA ASN A 268 4.24 10.86 -30.62
C ASN A 268 3.53 10.84 -32.00
N SER A 269 2.56 11.73 -32.16
CA SER A 269 1.89 12.02 -33.42
C SER A 269 1.26 13.41 -33.36
N SER A 270 0.94 13.97 -34.53
CA SER A 270 0.21 15.24 -34.61
C SER A 270 -1.15 15.17 -33.89
N ALA A 271 -1.83 14.03 -33.95
CA ALA A 271 -3.11 13.81 -33.25
C ALA A 271 -2.94 13.81 -31.72
N SER A 272 -1.93 13.09 -31.20
CA SER A 272 -1.60 13.09 -29.77
C SER A 272 -1.20 14.47 -29.25
N ILE A 273 -0.40 15.22 -30.01
CA ILE A 273 0.00 16.59 -29.66
C ILE A 273 -1.21 17.53 -29.68
N SER A 274 -2.12 17.41 -30.66
CA SER A 274 -3.39 18.15 -30.67
C SER A 274 -4.29 17.81 -29.48
N MET A 275 -4.32 16.54 -29.05
CA MET A 275 -5.06 16.12 -27.86
C MET A 275 -4.50 16.77 -26.59
N TYR A 276 -3.18 16.72 -26.40
CA TYR A 276 -2.55 17.31 -25.21
C TYR A 276 -2.56 18.84 -25.21
N LYS A 277 -2.48 19.51 -26.37
CA LYS A 277 -2.74 20.96 -26.48
C LYS A 277 -4.19 21.32 -26.11
N LYS A 278 -5.15 20.45 -26.42
CA LYS A 278 -6.54 20.65 -25.99
C LYS A 278 -6.73 20.42 -24.49
N MET A 279 -6.04 19.46 -23.90
CA MET A 279 -5.99 19.28 -22.44
C MET A 279 -5.31 20.47 -21.75
N GLU A 280 -4.19 20.97 -22.30
CA GLU A 280 -3.48 22.18 -21.84
C GLU A 280 -4.41 23.41 -21.87
N HIS A 281 -5.18 23.58 -22.94
CA HIS A 281 -6.17 24.65 -23.01
C HIS A 281 -7.26 24.50 -21.92
N THR A 282 -7.81 23.30 -21.72
CA THR A 282 -8.78 23.02 -20.64
C THR A 282 -8.18 23.29 -19.25
N ALA A 283 -6.94 22.88 -19.00
CA ALA A 283 -6.18 23.13 -17.77
C ALA A 283 -5.96 24.63 -17.48
N LYS A 284 -5.76 25.44 -18.53
CA LYS A 284 -5.53 26.89 -18.43
C LYS A 284 -6.81 27.73 -18.39
N THR A 285 -7.98 27.14 -18.63
CA THR A 285 -9.26 27.86 -18.76
C THR A 285 -10.38 27.34 -17.85
N THR A 286 -10.22 26.19 -17.20
CA THR A 286 -11.26 25.55 -16.39
C THR A 286 -10.68 24.84 -15.17
N ASN A 287 -11.53 24.54 -14.18
CA ASN A 287 -11.20 23.69 -13.04
C ASN A 287 -11.65 22.23 -13.27
N ILE A 288 -11.54 21.73 -14.52
CA ILE A 288 -11.89 20.35 -14.89
C ILE A 288 -10.68 19.44 -14.62
N ASP A 289 -10.89 18.32 -13.94
CA ASP A 289 -9.87 17.30 -13.68
C ASP A 289 -9.28 16.68 -14.95
N ASP A 290 -8.05 16.18 -14.84
CA ASP A 290 -7.27 15.61 -15.94
C ASP A 290 -7.99 14.44 -16.63
N GLN A 291 -8.68 13.58 -15.89
CA GLN A 291 -9.48 12.50 -16.46
C GLN A 291 -10.65 13.02 -17.31
N LYS A 292 -11.44 13.98 -16.82
CA LYS A 292 -12.50 14.61 -17.63
C LYS A 292 -11.93 15.40 -18.81
N ALA A 293 -10.78 16.05 -18.66
CA ALA A 293 -10.09 16.78 -19.72
C ALA A 293 -9.60 15.84 -20.83
N LEU A 294 -8.92 14.73 -20.48
CA LEU A 294 -8.46 13.68 -21.39
C LEU A 294 -9.62 13.10 -22.21
N ASN A 295 -10.66 12.62 -21.51
CA ASN A 295 -11.84 12.04 -22.16
C ASN A 295 -12.60 13.10 -23.00
N GLY A 296 -12.57 14.38 -22.58
CA GLY A 296 -13.11 15.51 -23.34
C GLY A 296 -12.31 15.85 -24.60
N ALA A 297 -10.99 15.70 -24.58
CA ALA A 297 -10.11 15.87 -25.75
C ALA A 297 -10.27 14.70 -26.73
N MET A 298 -10.23 13.47 -26.23
CA MET A 298 -10.50 12.23 -26.99
C MET A 298 -11.83 12.28 -27.74
N ARG A 299 -12.94 12.63 -27.05
CA ARG A 299 -14.27 12.73 -27.70
C ARG A 299 -14.33 13.77 -28.81
N SER A 300 -13.65 14.90 -28.67
CA SER A 300 -13.61 15.94 -29.72
C SER A 300 -12.78 15.54 -30.94
N LEU A 301 -11.65 14.85 -30.73
CA LEU A 301 -10.69 14.48 -31.78
C LEU A 301 -10.88 13.03 -32.27
N LYS A 302 -12.05 12.44 -32.05
CA LYS A 302 -12.37 11.03 -32.37
C LYS A 302 -12.29 10.63 -33.86
N LYS A 303 -12.04 11.59 -34.76
CA LYS A 303 -11.78 11.36 -36.19
C LYS A 303 -10.29 11.35 -36.54
N GLU A 304 -9.45 11.88 -35.64
CA GLU A 304 -8.01 12.11 -35.83
C GLU A 304 -7.17 11.17 -34.96
N LEU A 305 -7.65 10.86 -33.75
CA LEU A 305 -7.03 9.92 -32.80
C LEU A 305 -7.47 8.48 -33.06
N ARG A 306 -6.50 7.56 -33.17
CA ARG A 306 -6.73 6.12 -33.03
C ARG A 306 -6.45 5.72 -31.58
N ILE A 307 -7.53 5.48 -30.84
CA ILE A 307 -7.50 5.18 -29.40
C ILE A 307 -7.70 3.68 -29.18
N THR A 308 -6.78 3.06 -28.44
CA THR A 308 -6.89 1.68 -27.96
C THR A 308 -7.27 1.69 -26.47
N SER A 309 -8.26 0.90 -26.06
CA SER A 309 -8.43 0.58 -24.64
C SER A 309 -7.52 -0.59 -24.29
N LEU A 310 -6.70 -0.46 -23.25
CA LEU A 310 -5.83 -1.54 -22.79
C LEU A 310 -6.69 -2.73 -22.29
N PRO A 311 -6.29 -4.00 -22.55
CA PRO A 311 -7.09 -5.16 -22.16
C PRO A 311 -7.33 -5.22 -20.64
N GLY A 312 -8.58 -5.06 -20.21
CA GLY A 312 -8.92 -4.98 -18.78
C GLY A 312 -8.48 -6.21 -17.96
N ALA A 313 -8.34 -7.39 -18.57
CA ALA A 313 -7.80 -8.57 -17.90
C ALA A 313 -6.33 -8.41 -17.46
N GLU A 314 -5.55 -7.61 -18.21
CA GLU A 314 -4.12 -7.36 -18.01
C GLU A 314 -3.87 -6.01 -17.29
N PHE A 315 -4.68 -4.99 -17.60
CA PHE A 315 -4.54 -3.61 -17.12
C PHE A 315 -5.80 -3.20 -16.34
N GLN A 316 -5.76 -3.33 -15.01
CA GLN A 316 -6.95 -3.31 -14.17
C GLN A 316 -7.14 -1.97 -13.46
N SER A 317 -8.33 -1.37 -13.59
CA SER A 317 -8.77 -0.29 -12.71
C SER A 317 -9.09 -0.81 -11.31
N GLY A 318 -9.11 0.06 -10.30
CA GLY A 318 -9.37 -0.35 -8.91
C GLY A 318 -10.74 -1.01 -8.73
N LEU A 319 -11.75 -0.57 -9.48
CA LEU A 319 -13.08 -1.20 -9.52
C LEU A 319 -12.97 -2.65 -9.96
N GLN A 320 -12.19 -2.92 -11.01
CA GLN A 320 -12.04 -4.26 -11.53
C GLN A 320 -11.18 -5.14 -10.61
N PHE A 321 -10.10 -4.59 -10.06
CA PHE A 321 -9.14 -5.35 -9.26
C PHE A 321 -9.62 -5.64 -7.83
N PHE A 322 -10.21 -4.68 -7.13
CA PHE A 322 -10.61 -4.81 -5.72
C PHE A 322 -12.09 -5.21 -5.59
N ASP A 323 -12.99 -4.38 -6.12
CA ASP A 323 -14.43 -4.52 -5.89
C ASP A 323 -15.02 -5.71 -6.69
N ASN A 324 -14.89 -5.71 -8.03
CA ASN A 324 -15.47 -6.73 -8.91
C ASN A 324 -14.82 -8.12 -8.78
N SER A 325 -13.52 -8.17 -8.44
CA SER A 325 -12.79 -9.42 -8.22
C SER A 325 -12.76 -9.85 -6.74
N HIS A 326 -13.43 -9.10 -5.85
CA HIS A 326 -13.48 -9.34 -4.40
C HIS A 326 -12.09 -9.60 -3.78
N ARG A 327 -11.14 -8.68 -3.99
CA ARG A 327 -9.82 -8.69 -3.35
C ARG A 327 -9.80 -7.65 -2.24
N GLN A 328 -9.67 -8.09 -0.98
CA GLN A 328 -9.58 -7.21 0.19
C GLN A 328 -8.32 -7.48 1.02
N PHE A 329 -7.74 -8.69 0.91
CA PHE A 329 -6.55 -9.15 1.64
C PHE A 329 -5.55 -9.86 0.71
N ALA A 330 -4.27 -9.85 1.10
CA ALA A 330 -3.21 -10.59 0.43
C ALA A 330 -3.57 -12.09 0.30
N GLY A 331 -3.55 -12.59 -0.93
CA GLY A 331 -3.95 -13.97 -1.28
C GLY A 331 -5.37 -14.10 -1.83
N ASP A 332 -6.23 -13.10 -1.70
CA ASP A 332 -7.57 -13.12 -2.30
C ASP A 332 -7.49 -13.16 -3.84
N HIS A 333 -8.21 -14.12 -4.44
CA HIS A 333 -8.44 -14.26 -5.88
C HIS A 333 -7.23 -13.88 -6.79
N PRO A 334 -6.04 -14.51 -6.65
CA PRO A 334 -4.79 -13.98 -7.20
C PRO A 334 -4.83 -13.71 -8.71
N CYS A 335 -4.39 -12.51 -9.12
CA CYS A 335 -4.44 -12.12 -10.53
C CYS A 335 -3.23 -12.66 -11.32
N THR A 336 -3.38 -13.81 -11.97
CA THR A 336 -2.31 -14.47 -12.76
C THR A 336 -1.91 -13.69 -14.01
N ASN A 337 -2.87 -12.99 -14.62
CA ASN A 337 -2.74 -12.36 -15.93
C ASN A 337 -2.55 -10.84 -15.85
N CYS A 338 -2.53 -10.27 -14.64
CA CYS A 338 -2.26 -8.85 -14.44
C CYS A 338 -0.84 -8.50 -14.93
N ILE A 339 -0.75 -7.31 -15.51
CA ILE A 339 0.48 -6.59 -15.85
C ILE A 339 0.50 -5.29 -15.05
N VAL A 340 -0.63 -4.58 -14.97
CA VAL A 340 -0.77 -3.31 -14.24
C VAL A 340 -2.08 -3.28 -13.45
N MET A 341 -2.07 -2.66 -12.26
CA MET A 341 -3.26 -2.27 -11.52
C MET A 341 -3.11 -0.82 -11.03
N HIS A 342 -4.17 -0.02 -11.16
CA HIS A 342 -4.25 1.35 -10.63
C HIS A 342 -5.23 1.39 -9.45
N ASN A 343 -4.83 1.96 -8.32
CA ASN A 343 -5.64 2.09 -7.09
C ASN A 343 -6.57 3.33 -7.11
N ASN A 344 -7.13 3.66 -8.27
CA ASN A 344 -7.95 4.85 -8.48
C ASN A 344 -9.36 4.77 -7.91
N TRP A 345 -9.87 3.57 -7.61
CA TRP A 345 -11.24 3.37 -7.12
C TRP A 345 -11.31 3.35 -5.58
N ILE A 346 -10.85 4.45 -4.98
CA ILE A 346 -10.89 4.78 -3.53
C ILE A 346 -10.48 6.25 -3.35
N VAL A 347 -10.83 6.88 -2.22
CA VAL A 347 -10.57 8.30 -1.94
C VAL A 347 -9.51 8.42 -0.84
N SER A 348 -8.80 9.55 -0.76
CA SER A 348 -7.71 9.81 0.19
C SER A 348 -6.41 9.01 -0.06
N MET A 349 -5.29 9.48 0.50
CA MET A 349 -3.99 8.81 0.35
C MET A 349 -3.88 7.66 1.37
N GLU A 350 -4.35 7.92 2.58
CA GLU A 350 -4.39 7.03 3.73
C GLU A 350 -5.05 5.69 3.37
N ALA A 351 -6.23 5.75 2.76
CA ALA A 351 -6.97 4.56 2.33
C ALA A 351 -6.30 3.80 1.17
N LYS A 352 -5.65 4.51 0.22
CA LYS A 352 -4.82 3.89 -0.84
C LYS A 352 -3.64 3.13 -0.24
N VAL A 353 -2.91 3.76 0.68
CA VAL A 353 -1.77 3.15 1.41
C VAL A 353 -2.22 1.93 2.20
N TYR A 354 -3.30 2.02 2.97
CA TYR A 354 -3.84 0.89 3.74
C TYR A 354 -4.23 -0.29 2.84
N ARG A 355 -4.92 -0.01 1.73
CA ARG A 355 -5.33 -1.04 0.75
C ARG A 355 -4.11 -1.74 0.12
N PHE A 356 -3.02 -1.02 -0.12
CA PHE A 356 -1.75 -1.63 -0.55
C PHE A 356 -1.09 -2.46 0.55
N LYS A 357 -1.14 -2.02 1.81
CA LYS A 357 -0.62 -2.78 2.96
C LYS A 357 -1.35 -4.13 3.12
N GLU A 358 -2.68 -4.14 3.13
CA GLU A 358 -3.47 -5.38 3.22
C GLU A 358 -3.17 -6.38 2.10
N MET A 359 -2.87 -5.91 0.89
CA MET A 359 -2.53 -6.74 -0.27
C MET A 359 -1.05 -7.14 -0.38
N HIS A 360 -0.20 -6.75 0.58
CA HIS A 360 1.27 -6.86 0.53
C HIS A 360 1.90 -6.18 -0.71
N MET A 361 1.28 -5.08 -1.13
CA MET A 361 1.73 -4.17 -2.20
C MET A 361 2.35 -2.89 -1.64
N TRP A 362 2.66 -2.86 -0.34
CA TRP A 362 3.40 -1.79 0.31
C TRP A 362 4.79 -2.28 0.77
N LEU A 363 5.85 -1.78 0.13
CA LEU A 363 7.25 -2.13 0.40
C LEU A 363 8.06 -0.99 1.01
N TYR A 364 7.55 0.25 0.99
CA TYR A 364 8.26 1.41 1.54
C TYR A 364 8.10 1.46 3.07
N ASP A 365 9.04 0.84 3.78
CA ASP A 365 8.99 0.62 5.23
C ASP A 365 9.50 1.81 6.06
N GLN A 366 8.81 2.95 5.97
CA GLN A 366 9.10 4.14 6.77
C GLN A 366 8.75 3.94 8.26
N ASP A 367 9.49 4.60 9.17
CA ASP A 367 9.28 4.60 10.63
C ASP A 367 9.21 3.21 11.29
N GLU A 368 10.01 2.28 10.73
CA GLU A 368 10.02 0.86 11.07
C GLU A 368 8.61 0.20 10.98
N TYR A 369 7.73 0.63 10.06
CA TYR A 369 6.31 0.23 10.05
C TYR A 369 6.11 -1.27 10.20
N TYR A 370 6.87 -2.08 9.45
CA TYR A 370 6.96 -3.53 9.49
C TYR A 370 8.18 -4.04 10.28
N ASN A 371 9.38 -3.56 9.98
CA ASN A 371 10.63 -4.19 10.44
C ASN A 371 10.97 -3.99 11.93
N SER A 372 10.20 -3.20 12.69
CA SER A 372 10.55 -2.85 14.08
C SER A 372 10.77 -4.05 14.99
N THR A 373 11.97 -4.11 15.57
CA THR A 373 12.39 -5.14 16.54
C THR A 373 11.97 -4.83 17.97
N ARG A 374 11.43 -3.63 18.22
CA ARG A 374 11.08 -3.11 19.56
C ARG A 374 9.57 -3.02 19.79
N ARG A 375 8.80 -2.71 18.74
CA ARG A 375 7.35 -2.50 18.84
C ARG A 375 6.64 -3.80 19.24
N ARG A 376 5.71 -3.69 20.19
CA ARG A 376 4.82 -4.79 20.61
C ARG A 376 3.42 -4.57 20.04
N TYR A 377 2.69 -5.67 19.87
CA TYR A 377 1.41 -5.70 19.17
C TYR A 377 0.32 -6.39 20.00
N LEU A 378 -0.93 -6.04 19.71
CA LEU A 378 -2.14 -6.68 20.22
C LEU A 378 -2.96 -7.13 19.02
N ALA A 379 -3.41 -8.38 18.99
CA ALA A 379 -4.31 -8.92 17.97
C ALA A 379 -5.61 -9.42 18.61
N TYR A 380 -6.73 -9.33 17.89
CA TYR A 380 -7.99 -9.94 18.30
C TYR A 380 -8.80 -10.39 17.07
N GLN A 381 -9.83 -11.22 17.27
CA GLN A 381 -10.65 -11.74 16.18
C GLN A 381 -12.14 -11.36 16.35
N ASN A 382 -12.86 -11.33 15.22
CA ASN A 382 -14.31 -11.10 15.12
C ASN A 382 -15.01 -12.40 14.65
N PRO A 383 -15.11 -13.45 15.49
CA PRO A 383 -15.52 -14.80 15.05
C PRO A 383 -17.03 -14.95 14.80
N THR A 384 -17.84 -13.92 15.04
CA THR A 384 -19.31 -14.02 15.12
C THR A 384 -20.00 -12.93 14.33
N TYR A 385 -20.87 -13.33 13.40
CA TYR A 385 -21.91 -12.49 12.81
C TYR A 385 -23.19 -12.63 13.63
N PHE A 386 -23.73 -11.53 14.16
CA PHE A 386 -24.84 -11.53 15.12
C PHE A 386 -26.22 -11.55 14.45
N GLY A 387 -26.36 -12.26 13.33
CA GLY A 387 -27.60 -12.37 12.54
C GLY A 387 -27.99 -11.10 11.76
N ASN A 388 -27.50 -9.93 12.15
CA ASN A 388 -27.81 -8.61 11.59
C ASN A 388 -26.56 -7.72 11.48
N ASP A 389 -26.43 -7.00 10.36
CA ASP A 389 -25.30 -6.11 10.05
C ASP A 389 -25.13 -5.01 11.12
N SER A 390 -26.21 -4.32 11.50
CA SER A 390 -26.17 -3.22 12.48
C SER A 390 -25.75 -3.69 13.89
N THR A 391 -26.19 -4.88 14.29
CA THR A 391 -25.81 -5.49 15.58
C THR A 391 -24.33 -5.90 15.58
N THR A 392 -23.87 -6.47 14.46
CA THR A 392 -22.47 -6.91 14.29
C THR A 392 -21.53 -5.70 14.29
N LEU A 393 -21.80 -4.68 13.48
CA LEU A 393 -21.01 -3.44 13.45
C LEU A 393 -20.94 -2.73 14.82
N ALA A 394 -22.02 -2.79 15.61
CA ALA A 394 -22.03 -2.25 16.98
C ALA A 394 -21.23 -3.10 17.98
N ALA A 395 -21.02 -4.40 17.72
CA ALA A 395 -20.12 -5.26 18.49
C ALA A 395 -18.66 -5.06 18.07
N GLU A 396 -18.38 -5.01 16.76
CA GLU A 396 -17.03 -4.80 16.21
C GLU A 396 -16.47 -3.42 16.55
N ARG A 397 -17.28 -2.34 16.47
CA ARG A 397 -16.85 -0.99 16.90
C ARG A 397 -16.44 -0.97 18.37
N ARG A 398 -17.22 -1.61 19.25
CA ARG A 398 -16.90 -1.70 20.69
C ARG A 398 -15.62 -2.50 20.90
N SER A 399 -15.45 -3.62 20.19
CA SER A 399 -14.25 -4.45 20.26
C SER A 399 -13.00 -3.70 19.81
N LEU A 400 -13.10 -2.86 18.76
CA LEU A 400 -11.99 -2.01 18.31
C LEU A 400 -11.66 -0.90 19.31
N ILE A 401 -12.66 -0.26 19.93
CA ILE A 401 -12.45 0.71 21.02
C ILE A 401 -11.74 0.03 22.21
N THR A 402 -12.18 -1.17 22.60
CA THR A 402 -11.54 -1.99 23.64
C THR A 402 -10.11 -2.36 23.27
N ALA A 403 -9.84 -2.77 22.03
CA ALA A 403 -8.51 -3.09 21.55
C ALA A 403 -7.57 -1.88 21.60
N LEU A 404 -8.03 -0.70 21.17
CA LEU A 404 -7.28 0.55 21.22
C LEU A 404 -7.02 1.02 22.66
N ALA A 405 -7.97 0.77 23.59
CA ALA A 405 -7.78 1.07 25.01
C ALA A 405 -6.71 0.15 25.65
N ILE A 406 -6.79 -1.17 25.44
CA ILE A 406 -5.77 -2.12 25.91
C ILE A 406 -4.42 -1.82 25.26
N GLY A 407 -4.39 -1.47 23.96
CA GLY A 407 -3.20 -1.06 23.24
C GLY A 407 -2.53 0.19 23.83
N ARG A 408 -3.32 1.21 24.18
CA ARG A 408 -2.83 2.42 24.88
C ARG A 408 -2.29 2.13 26.27
N ILE A 409 -2.94 1.25 27.05
CA ILE A 409 -2.50 0.87 28.39
C ILE A 409 -1.19 0.07 28.35
N LEU A 410 -1.10 -0.94 27.48
CA LEU A 410 0.03 -1.88 27.42
C LEU A 410 1.17 -1.43 26.50
N ASN A 411 1.08 -0.25 25.89
CA ASN A 411 1.95 0.24 24.82
C ASN A 411 2.11 -0.80 23.68
N ARG A 412 0.97 -1.24 23.13
CA ARG A 412 0.86 -2.25 22.07
C ARG A 412 0.06 -1.71 20.88
N THR A 413 0.62 -1.82 19.69
CA THR A 413 -0.04 -1.45 18.42
C THR A 413 -1.08 -2.51 18.03
N VAL A 414 -2.31 -2.09 17.72
CA VAL A 414 -3.44 -2.99 17.43
C VAL A 414 -3.37 -3.52 15.99
N ILE A 415 -3.19 -4.82 15.81
CA ILE A 415 -3.41 -5.50 14.53
C ILE A 415 -4.93 -5.67 14.37
N LEU A 416 -5.48 -5.14 13.28
CA LEU A 416 -6.93 -5.15 13.06
C LEU A 416 -7.46 -6.56 12.72
N PRO A 417 -8.69 -6.88 13.11
CA PRO A 417 -9.38 -8.09 12.67
C PRO A 417 -9.85 -7.92 11.21
N LYS A 418 -10.36 -9.00 10.63
CA LYS A 418 -11.34 -8.87 9.54
C LYS A 418 -12.68 -8.41 10.11
N PHE A 419 -13.34 -7.49 9.43
CA PHE A 419 -14.68 -7.00 9.79
C PHE A 419 -15.75 -7.67 8.95
N VAL A 420 -17.01 -7.67 9.42
CA VAL A 420 -18.14 -8.26 8.70
C VAL A 420 -18.89 -7.21 7.90
N CYS A 421 -18.88 -7.36 6.58
CA CYS A 421 -19.50 -6.42 5.65
C CYS A 421 -21.02 -6.59 5.57
N ALA A 422 -21.70 -5.53 5.11
CA ALA A 422 -23.08 -5.66 4.67
C ALA A 422 -23.20 -6.66 3.50
N LYS A 423 -24.27 -7.47 3.52
CA LYS A 423 -24.47 -8.74 2.77
C LYS A 423 -23.82 -9.96 3.43
N LYS A 424 -24.53 -10.54 4.42
CA LYS A 424 -24.44 -11.95 4.84
C LYS A 424 -23.01 -12.51 5.02
N ALA A 425 -22.31 -11.99 6.03
CA ALA A 425 -21.07 -12.57 6.56
C ALA A 425 -19.85 -12.61 5.60
N GLN A 426 -19.83 -11.77 4.55
CA GLN A 426 -18.58 -11.50 3.83
C GLN A 426 -17.58 -10.78 4.76
N GLN A 427 -16.28 -11.07 4.59
CA GLN A 427 -15.19 -10.42 5.33
C GLN A 427 -14.56 -9.28 4.52
N CYS A 428 -14.21 -8.19 5.20
CA CYS A 428 -13.54 -7.02 4.61
C CYS A 428 -12.69 -6.27 5.64
N THR A 429 -12.01 -5.23 5.16
CA THR A 429 -11.16 -4.35 5.93
C THR A 429 -11.95 -3.21 6.59
N ILE A 430 -11.29 -2.46 7.47
CA ILE A 430 -11.86 -1.27 8.15
C ILE A 430 -12.42 -0.22 7.16
N LEU A 431 -11.92 -0.20 5.92
CA LEU A 431 -12.30 0.74 4.86
C LEU A 431 -13.81 0.71 4.56
N GLN A 432 -14.45 -0.48 4.60
CA GLN A 432 -15.89 -0.62 4.34
C GLN A 432 -16.78 0.03 5.43
N HIS A 433 -16.19 0.44 6.56
CA HIS A 433 -16.90 0.93 7.73
C HIS A 433 -16.59 2.40 8.06
N TYR A 434 -15.32 2.85 7.95
CA TYR A 434 -14.89 4.17 8.41
C TYR A 434 -14.00 4.91 7.40
N LEU A 435 -14.10 6.24 7.37
CA LEU A 435 -13.24 7.11 6.56
C LEU A 435 -11.82 7.10 7.12
N LEU A 436 -10.88 6.40 6.47
CA LEU A 436 -9.58 6.12 7.10
C LEU A 436 -8.77 7.39 7.40
N ARG A 437 -8.80 8.39 6.51
CA ARG A 437 -8.22 9.73 6.74
C ARG A 437 -8.70 10.42 8.02
N ILE A 438 -9.89 10.12 8.52
CA ILE A 438 -10.41 10.68 9.78
C ILE A 438 -10.03 9.78 10.97
N PHE A 439 -9.98 8.47 10.77
CA PHE A 439 -9.51 7.52 11.78
C PHE A 439 -8.02 7.72 12.12
N ASP A 440 -7.18 7.93 11.10
CA ASP A 440 -5.73 8.07 11.23
C ASP A 440 -5.32 9.34 11.99
N GLN A 441 -6.12 10.41 11.94
CA GLN A 441 -5.93 11.63 12.76
C GLN A 441 -5.95 11.35 14.27
N SER A 442 -6.59 10.25 14.70
CA SER A 442 -6.59 9.81 16.11
C SER A 442 -5.70 8.59 16.36
N PHE A 443 -5.52 7.71 15.36
CA PHE A 443 -5.00 6.35 15.57
C PHE A 443 -3.95 5.87 14.56
N GLY A 444 -3.50 6.66 13.58
CA GLY A 444 -2.65 6.19 12.46
C GLY A 444 -1.34 5.48 12.85
N SER A 445 -0.74 5.87 13.97
CA SER A 445 0.45 5.19 14.54
C SER A 445 0.11 3.99 15.44
N SER A 446 -1.14 3.88 15.89
CA SER A 446 -1.61 2.97 16.94
C SER A 446 -2.12 1.61 16.43
N TYR A 447 -2.26 1.42 15.12
CA TYR A 447 -2.73 0.14 14.54
C TYR A 447 -1.86 -0.38 13.38
N ARG A 448 -2.15 -1.61 12.95
CA ARG A 448 -1.68 -2.28 11.72
C ARG A 448 -2.83 -2.99 11.03
N GLU A 449 -2.69 -3.17 9.72
CA GLU A 449 -3.64 -3.88 8.86
C GLU A 449 -3.80 -5.36 9.24
N HIS A 450 -4.85 -6.02 8.77
CA HIS A 450 -5.12 -7.41 9.17
C HIS A 450 -4.03 -8.38 8.71
N THR A 451 -3.53 -8.24 7.48
CA THR A 451 -2.47 -9.12 6.95
C THR A 451 -1.06 -8.80 7.44
N PHE A 452 -0.89 -7.88 8.41
CA PHE A 452 0.42 -7.42 8.90
C PHE A 452 1.37 -8.57 9.26
N LEU A 453 0.94 -9.51 10.10
CA LEU A 453 1.77 -10.67 10.53
C LEU A 453 2.04 -11.69 9.42
N LEU A 454 1.45 -11.52 8.24
CA LEU A 454 1.71 -12.34 7.05
C LEU A 454 2.74 -11.69 6.12
N ASN A 455 3.02 -10.38 6.26
CA ASN A 455 3.96 -9.65 5.41
C ASN A 455 5.41 -10.13 5.65
N GLU A 456 6.15 -10.35 4.56
CA GLU A 456 7.52 -10.87 4.59
C GLU A 456 8.53 -9.90 5.24
N LEU A 457 8.21 -8.59 5.31
CA LEU A 457 9.02 -7.56 5.96
C LEU A 457 8.97 -7.59 7.50
N VAL A 458 7.93 -8.20 8.10
CA VAL A 458 7.82 -8.27 9.57
C VAL A 458 8.87 -9.25 10.13
N PRO A 459 9.60 -8.94 11.22
CA PRO A 459 10.62 -9.83 11.76
C PRO A 459 10.06 -11.20 12.14
N LEU A 460 10.83 -12.27 11.91
CA LEU A 460 10.42 -13.63 12.26
C LEU A 460 10.17 -13.80 13.77
N THR A 461 10.84 -13.02 14.62
CA THR A 461 10.61 -12.96 16.07
C THR A 461 9.22 -12.42 16.43
N VAL A 462 8.65 -11.54 15.61
CA VAL A 462 7.29 -11.01 15.76
C VAL A 462 6.27 -11.99 15.16
N ARG A 463 6.50 -12.46 13.91
CA ARG A 463 5.59 -13.40 13.23
C ARG A 463 5.44 -14.74 13.96
N ASN A 464 6.55 -15.27 14.48
CA ASN A 464 6.60 -16.54 15.21
C ASN A 464 6.57 -16.35 16.74
N SER A 465 6.21 -15.15 17.23
CA SER A 465 5.95 -14.91 18.64
C SER A 465 4.95 -15.93 19.18
N SER A 466 5.21 -16.49 20.37
CA SER A 466 4.29 -17.42 21.03
C SER A 466 2.89 -16.80 21.16
N ARG A 467 1.87 -17.53 20.71
CA ARG A 467 0.47 -17.08 20.63
C ARG A 467 -0.40 -17.83 21.63
N LEU A 468 -0.20 -17.53 22.90
CA LEU A 468 -1.21 -17.87 23.92
C LEU A 468 -2.43 -16.98 23.69
N THR A 469 -3.51 -17.57 23.17
CA THR A 469 -4.77 -16.87 22.94
C THR A 469 -5.50 -16.65 24.27
N TYR A 470 -5.86 -15.40 24.57
CA TYR A 470 -6.57 -15.03 25.78
C TYR A 470 -8.07 -14.85 25.53
N ALA A 471 -8.89 -15.14 26.54
CA ALA A 471 -10.33 -14.91 26.51
C ALA A 471 -10.77 -14.14 27.76
N LEU A 472 -11.23 -12.91 27.56
CA LEU A 472 -11.93 -12.14 28.60
C LEU A 472 -13.37 -12.70 28.69
N ARG A 473 -13.77 -13.20 29.87
CA ARG A 473 -15.08 -13.81 30.11
C ARG A 473 -15.74 -13.25 31.36
N ASN A 474 -17.06 -13.08 31.34
CA ASN A 474 -17.83 -12.84 32.56
C ASN A 474 -17.69 -14.05 33.52
N THR A 475 -17.77 -13.85 34.84
CA THR A 475 -17.76 -14.95 35.83
C THR A 475 -18.89 -15.96 35.61
N THR A 476 -20.03 -15.52 35.07
CA THR A 476 -21.19 -16.35 34.75
C THR A 476 -21.10 -17.09 33.41
N GLU A 477 -20.11 -16.80 32.57
CA GLU A 477 -19.92 -17.53 31.30
C GLU A 477 -19.31 -18.93 31.55
N ALA A 478 -19.92 -19.94 30.92
CA ALA A 478 -19.40 -21.30 30.89
C ALA A 478 -18.03 -21.36 30.20
N ILE A 479 -17.22 -22.35 30.60
CA ILE A 479 -15.90 -22.59 29.99
C ILE A 479 -16.10 -23.38 28.69
N PRO A 480 -15.79 -22.83 27.50
CA PRO A 480 -15.70 -23.64 26.29
C PRO A 480 -14.46 -24.53 26.36
N SER A 481 -14.54 -25.73 25.76
CA SER A 481 -13.42 -26.67 25.64
C SER A 481 -12.37 -26.17 24.61
N SER A 482 -11.70 -25.08 24.96
CA SER A 482 -10.75 -24.34 24.13
C SER A 482 -9.36 -24.35 24.77
N SER A 483 -8.33 -24.11 23.96
CA SER A 483 -6.95 -23.90 24.44
C SER A 483 -6.69 -22.44 24.89
N GLU A 484 -7.73 -21.71 25.29
CA GLU A 484 -7.67 -20.28 25.62
C GLU A 484 -7.27 -20.07 27.08
N LYS A 485 -6.40 -19.10 27.34
CA LYS A 485 -6.14 -18.62 28.71
C LYS A 485 -7.27 -17.67 29.13
N ILE A 486 -8.24 -18.22 29.85
CA ILE A 486 -9.41 -17.48 30.34
C ILE A 486 -9.01 -16.54 31.48
N ILE A 487 -9.45 -15.28 31.37
CA ILE A 487 -9.40 -14.26 32.41
C ILE A 487 -10.85 -13.88 32.74
N ARG A 488 -11.23 -13.92 34.02
CA ARG A 488 -12.61 -13.67 34.45
C ARG A 488 -12.79 -12.28 35.06
N TYR A 489 -13.88 -11.61 34.69
CA TYR A 489 -14.32 -10.32 35.25
C TYR A 489 -15.80 -10.39 35.68
N ASN A 490 -16.23 -9.47 36.55
CA ASN A 490 -17.63 -9.34 36.97
C ASN A 490 -18.39 -8.45 35.97
N GLY A 491 -19.25 -9.03 35.13
CA GLY A 491 -19.77 -8.38 33.92
C GLY A 491 -20.75 -7.21 34.10
N SER A 492 -21.08 -6.81 35.34
CA SER A 492 -21.83 -5.58 35.63
C SER A 492 -20.94 -4.35 35.88
N GLN A 493 -19.61 -4.52 35.92
CA GLN A 493 -18.65 -3.47 36.26
C GLN A 493 -17.77 -3.09 35.06
N GLU A 494 -17.40 -1.82 34.96
CA GLU A 494 -16.36 -1.37 34.03
C GLU A 494 -14.99 -1.96 34.43
N ILE A 495 -14.14 -2.25 33.44
CA ILE A 495 -12.80 -2.79 33.67
C ILE A 495 -11.85 -1.60 33.86
N LYS A 496 -11.19 -1.52 35.02
CA LYS A 496 -10.21 -0.45 35.29
C LYS A 496 -8.87 -0.75 34.62
N GLN A 497 -8.14 0.30 34.24
CA GLN A 497 -6.79 0.21 33.69
C GLN A 497 -5.86 -0.71 34.51
N GLU A 498 -5.90 -0.62 35.85
CA GLU A 498 -5.09 -1.45 36.74
C GLU A 498 -5.31 -2.96 36.54
N MET A 499 -6.52 -3.37 36.16
CA MET A 499 -6.85 -4.79 35.92
C MET A 499 -6.22 -5.26 34.60
N ILE A 500 -6.17 -4.40 33.58
CA ILE A 500 -5.47 -4.67 32.32
C ILE A 500 -3.94 -4.76 32.55
N GLU A 501 -3.40 -3.88 33.40
CA GLU A 501 -2.00 -3.89 33.82
C GLU A 501 -1.64 -5.18 34.60
N GLU A 502 -2.49 -5.59 35.56
CA GLU A 502 -2.35 -6.82 36.33
C GLU A 502 -2.36 -8.07 35.43
N TRP A 503 -3.37 -8.19 34.55
CA TRP A 503 -3.56 -9.39 33.73
C TRP A 503 -2.53 -9.52 32.59
N PHE A 504 -2.06 -8.41 32.04
CA PHE A 504 -1.31 -8.40 30.76
C PHE A 504 -0.01 -7.58 30.75
N GLY A 505 0.27 -6.73 31.74
CA GLY A 505 1.47 -5.88 31.78
C GLY A 505 2.77 -6.70 31.76
N ASN A 506 2.77 -7.85 32.43
CA ASN A 506 3.90 -8.79 32.48
C ASN A 506 4.00 -9.71 31.25
N VAL A 507 3.11 -9.61 30.25
CA VAL A 507 3.19 -10.44 29.03
C VAL A 507 4.29 -9.91 28.11
N THR A 508 5.38 -10.67 27.98
CA THR A 508 6.58 -10.29 27.23
C THR A 508 6.52 -10.60 25.73
N SER A 509 5.55 -11.39 25.26
CA SER A 509 5.42 -11.78 23.85
C SER A 509 5.24 -10.56 22.93
N TYR A 510 5.83 -10.60 21.73
CA TYR A 510 5.69 -9.53 20.75
C TYR A 510 4.23 -9.32 20.35
N VAL A 511 3.48 -10.40 20.18
CA VAL A 511 2.02 -10.38 19.96
C VAL A 511 1.30 -10.87 21.21
N LEU A 512 0.33 -10.09 21.68
CA LEU A 512 -0.69 -10.50 22.66
C LEU A 512 -1.98 -10.76 21.87
N GLU A 513 -2.47 -11.99 21.83
CA GLU A 513 -3.63 -12.39 21.03
C GLU A 513 -4.86 -12.67 21.89
N PHE A 514 -6.01 -12.09 21.52
CA PHE A 514 -7.32 -12.36 22.12
C PHE A 514 -8.19 -13.16 21.16
N HIS A 515 -8.93 -14.16 21.66
CA HIS A 515 -9.93 -14.87 20.84
C HIS A 515 -10.95 -13.88 20.27
N SER A 516 -11.52 -13.03 21.13
CA SER A 516 -12.33 -11.89 20.73
C SER A 516 -12.41 -10.86 21.87
N LEU A 517 -12.87 -9.66 21.52
CA LEU A 517 -13.19 -8.58 22.46
C LEU A 517 -14.68 -8.20 22.43
N TYR A 518 -15.53 -9.07 21.85
CA TYR A 518 -16.98 -8.96 21.98
C TYR A 518 -17.43 -9.04 23.44
N ASN A 519 -18.47 -8.27 23.79
CA ASN A 519 -19.11 -8.23 25.10
C ASN A 519 -18.22 -7.85 26.31
N VAL A 520 -16.95 -7.52 26.08
CA VAL A 520 -16.07 -6.93 27.10
C VAL A 520 -16.65 -5.57 27.54
N PRO A 521 -16.81 -5.31 28.86
CA PRO A 521 -17.24 -4.02 29.38
C PRO A 521 -16.33 -2.88 28.94
N ARG A 522 -16.82 -1.64 29.13
CA ARG A 522 -16.00 -0.45 28.93
C ARG A 522 -14.73 -0.53 29.80
N ILE A 523 -13.59 -0.20 29.19
CA ILE A 523 -12.33 0.02 29.90
C ILE A 523 -12.26 1.51 30.28
N VAL A 524 -11.84 1.77 31.52
CA VAL A 524 -11.66 3.13 32.08
C VAL A 524 -10.18 3.38 32.33
N LEU A 525 -9.64 4.48 31.81
CA LEU A 525 -8.26 4.87 32.10
C LEU A 525 -8.14 5.48 33.51
N LYS A 526 -7.00 5.23 34.16
CA LYS A 526 -6.71 5.63 35.55
C LYS A 526 -6.79 7.14 35.79
N ASN A 527 -6.48 7.92 34.76
CA ASN A 527 -6.58 9.37 34.77
C ASN A 527 -7.84 9.80 33.98
N ALA A 528 -8.78 10.47 34.66
CA ALA A 528 -10.07 10.86 34.08
C ALA A 528 -9.94 11.79 32.86
N THR A 529 -8.95 12.70 32.85
CA THR A 529 -8.69 13.58 31.69
C THR A 529 -8.17 12.78 30.50
N ALA A 530 -7.31 11.78 30.72
CA ALA A 530 -6.82 10.88 29.67
C ALA A 530 -7.91 9.92 29.15
N ASP A 531 -8.85 9.54 30.01
CA ASP A 531 -10.05 8.74 29.70
C ASP A 531 -11.03 9.54 28.81
N GLU A 532 -11.28 10.80 29.16
CA GLU A 532 -12.08 11.73 28.37
C GLU A 532 -11.39 12.11 27.03
N GLU A 533 -10.07 12.31 27.02
CA GLU A 533 -9.28 12.52 25.81
C GLU A 533 -9.40 11.32 24.86
N PHE A 534 -9.29 10.09 25.38
CA PHE A 534 -9.42 8.87 24.61
C PHE A 534 -10.85 8.68 24.06
N LYS A 535 -11.88 8.97 24.86
CA LYS A 535 -13.27 9.01 24.41
C LYS A 535 -13.47 10.04 23.29
N GLY A 536 -12.97 11.26 23.46
CA GLY A 536 -13.05 12.33 22.46
C GLY A 536 -12.32 12.00 21.15
N LYS A 537 -11.25 11.20 21.19
CA LYS A 537 -10.61 10.63 20.00
C LYS A 537 -11.50 9.59 19.33
N CYS A 538 -12.10 8.66 20.08
CA CYS A 538 -13.04 7.68 19.54
C CYS A 538 -14.25 8.35 18.87
N ASP A 539 -14.86 9.35 19.50
CA ASP A 539 -16.05 10.03 18.98
C ASP A 539 -15.76 10.82 17.68
N LYS A 540 -14.52 11.28 17.49
CA LYS A 540 -14.06 11.91 16.22
C LYS A 540 -13.67 10.90 15.15
N ALA A 541 -13.02 9.79 15.51
CA ALA A 541 -12.40 8.87 14.57
C ALA A 541 -13.40 7.98 13.79
N PHE A 542 -14.49 7.56 14.43
CA PHE A 542 -15.43 6.56 13.86
C PHE A 542 -16.49 7.16 12.92
N VAL A 543 -16.09 8.06 12.02
CA VAL A 543 -16.97 8.60 10.97
C VAL A 543 -17.21 7.53 9.91
N LYS A 544 -18.49 7.16 9.71
CA LYS A 544 -18.89 6.15 8.73
C LYS A 544 -18.46 6.53 7.32
N ALA A 545 -17.86 5.59 6.60
CA ALA A 545 -17.66 5.74 5.16
C ALA A 545 -19.01 5.67 4.41
N LYS A 546 -19.03 6.22 3.19
CA LYS A 546 -20.08 5.96 2.19
C LYS A 546 -19.50 5.07 1.09
N LEU A 547 -20.36 4.39 0.35
CA LEU A 547 -19.97 3.55 -0.79
C LEU A 547 -19.07 4.34 -1.76
N HIS A 548 -17.87 3.81 -2.02
CA HIS A 548 -16.81 4.43 -2.85
C HIS A 548 -16.31 5.82 -2.37
N GLN A 549 -16.59 6.18 -1.11
CA GLN A 549 -15.93 7.27 -0.37
C GLN A 549 -15.02 6.74 0.74
N PHE A 550 -14.63 5.46 0.63
CA PHE A 550 -13.65 4.79 1.48
C PHE A 550 -12.29 5.50 1.41
#